data_AF-A0A3A8IES7-F1
#
_entry.id   AF-A0A3A8IES7-F1
#
_cell.length_a   1.000
_cell.length_b   1.000
_cell.length_c   1.000
_cell.angle_alpha   90.00
_cell.angle_beta   90.00
_cell.angle_gamma   90.00
#
_symmetry.space_group_name_H-M   'P 1'
#
loop_
_entity.id
_entity.type
_entity.pdbx_description
1 polymer ?
#
loop_
_entity_poly.entity_id
_entity_poly.type
_entity_poly.pdbx_seq_one_letter_code
_entity_poly.pdbx_strand_id
1 'polypeptide(L)'
;MQRQARADLQVERRQRLSPAEFFTDYYRRNRPVVIEGLLEDWPAMTRWTPQWMAERFGDETVEVMAGRESQAMPDFHADRLRRDVPLRELLARFEGAPTNDMYLVARNSLLLREAFRPLLEDLRAPEGYIQPDLVGPDRVHLWLGPAGTLSNLHHDHLNVLFCQVWGRKQVWLAPSWETPWMANERGFYSAVDVLAPDTSRFPDFARVALHTVEVGPGDTLFIPVGWWHALRALDASLSVTFVSFEQTPGLNTCWREGWLGATPQEEHR
;
A
#
# COMPACT_ATOMS: atom_id res chain seq x y z
N MET A 1 -7.64 29.14 -1.58
CA MET A 1 -6.69 28.06 -1.23
C MET A 1 -6.77 27.87 0.28
N GLN A 2 -7.68 27.03 0.77
CA GLN A 2 -7.76 26.73 2.20
C GLN A 2 -6.56 25.84 2.55
N ARG A 3 -5.61 26.36 3.32
CA ARG A 3 -4.61 25.52 3.98
C ARG A 3 -5.35 24.74 5.06
N GLN A 4 -5.33 23.42 5.03
CA GLN A 4 -5.69 22.64 6.21
C GLN A 4 -4.76 23.09 7.34
N ALA A 5 -5.33 23.56 8.45
CA ALA A 5 -4.53 23.90 9.62
C ALA A 5 -3.79 22.62 10.07
N ARG A 6 -2.52 22.75 10.47
CA ARG A 6 -1.70 21.62 10.95
C ARG A 6 -2.34 20.81 12.10
N ALA A 7 -3.36 21.37 12.77
CA ALA A 7 -4.11 20.70 13.82
C ALA A 7 -5.09 19.60 13.31
N ASP A 8 -5.44 19.59 12.02
CA ASP A 8 -6.44 18.67 11.43
C ASP A 8 -5.81 17.58 10.54
N LEU A 9 -4.51 17.26 10.71
CA LEU A 9 -3.80 16.28 9.87
C LEU A 9 -4.10 14.81 10.21
N GLN A 10 -5.34 14.52 10.61
CA GLN A 10 -5.83 13.16 10.85
C GLN A 10 -6.66 12.70 9.66
N VAL A 11 -6.49 11.43 9.28
CA VAL A 11 -7.36 10.81 8.26
C VAL A 11 -8.70 10.50 8.92
N GLU A 12 -9.80 10.95 8.30
CA GLU A 12 -11.15 10.68 8.81
C GLU A 12 -11.40 9.17 8.87
N ARG A 13 -12.04 8.71 9.95
CA ARG A 13 -12.50 7.32 10.11
C ARG A 13 -14.01 7.28 10.05
N ARG A 14 -14.56 6.33 9.30
CA ARG A 14 -16.00 6.16 9.10
C ARG A 14 -16.40 4.70 9.24
N GLN A 15 -17.36 4.45 10.13
CA GLN A 15 -17.95 3.13 10.26
C GLN A 15 -19.04 2.93 9.21
N ARG A 16 -19.00 1.80 8.50
CA ARG A 16 -20.04 1.37 7.54
C ARG A 16 -20.47 2.50 6.59
N LEU A 17 -19.50 3.24 6.07
CA LEU A 17 -19.72 4.25 5.04
C LEU A 17 -20.52 3.60 3.90
N SER A 18 -21.48 4.29 3.29
CA SER A 18 -22.18 3.72 2.13
C SER A 18 -21.36 3.91 0.85
N PRO A 19 -21.51 3.06 -0.18
CA PRO A 19 -20.86 3.28 -1.48
C PRO A 19 -21.19 4.66 -2.08
N ALA A 20 -22.45 5.10 -1.97
CA ALA A 20 -22.89 6.39 -2.52
C ALA A 20 -22.15 7.58 -1.87
N GLU A 21 -22.04 7.58 -0.54
CA GLU A 21 -21.27 8.59 0.21
C GLU A 21 -19.78 8.47 -0.09
N PHE A 22 -19.23 7.26 -0.11
CA PHE A 22 -17.83 7.02 -0.46
C PHE A 22 -17.45 7.67 -1.79
N PHE A 23 -18.19 7.38 -2.86
CA PHE A 23 -17.87 7.93 -4.17
C PHE A 23 -18.09 9.43 -4.26
N THR A 24 -19.07 9.98 -3.54
CA THR A 24 -19.41 11.40 -3.59
C THR A 24 -18.46 12.25 -2.75
N ASP A 25 -18.14 11.81 -1.54
CA ASP A 25 -17.46 12.61 -0.54
C ASP A 25 -15.95 12.34 -0.45
N TYR A 26 -15.48 11.19 -0.95
CA TYR A 26 -14.09 10.77 -0.84
C TYR A 26 -13.44 10.49 -2.20
N TYR A 27 -13.99 9.55 -2.98
CA TYR A 27 -13.40 9.17 -4.27
C TYR A 27 -13.32 10.37 -5.24
N ARG A 28 -14.46 11.00 -5.55
CA ARG A 28 -14.52 12.14 -6.48
C ARG A 28 -13.86 13.40 -5.93
N ARG A 29 -13.76 13.53 -4.60
CA ARG A 29 -13.10 14.66 -3.94
C ARG A 29 -11.62 14.43 -3.67
N ASN A 30 -11.07 13.30 -4.11
CA ASN A 30 -9.66 12.92 -3.93
C ASN A 30 -9.22 13.05 -2.46
N ARG A 31 -10.02 12.51 -1.53
CA ARG A 31 -9.80 12.61 -0.08
C ARG A 31 -9.66 11.22 0.55
N PRO A 32 -8.61 10.95 1.35
CA PRO A 32 -8.44 9.66 2.01
C PRO A 32 -9.44 9.49 3.14
N VAL A 33 -9.76 8.24 3.44
CA VAL A 33 -10.65 7.85 4.54
C VAL A 33 -10.33 6.44 4.99
N VAL A 34 -10.39 6.20 6.30
CA VAL A 34 -10.45 4.84 6.84
C VAL A 34 -11.91 4.44 6.99
N ILE A 35 -12.26 3.28 6.47
CA ILE A 35 -13.60 2.71 6.50
C ILE A 35 -13.54 1.45 7.36
N GLU A 36 -14.37 1.42 8.39
CA GLU A 36 -14.48 0.30 9.33
C GLU A 36 -15.72 -0.53 8.98
N GLY A 37 -15.58 -1.85 9.04
CA GLY A 37 -16.68 -2.81 8.82
C GLY A 37 -16.79 -3.37 7.40
N LEU A 38 -15.92 -2.98 6.46
CA LEU A 38 -15.96 -3.51 5.07
C LEU A 38 -15.45 -4.94 4.93
N LEU A 39 -14.74 -5.47 5.92
CA LEU A 39 -14.10 -6.78 5.87
C LEU A 39 -14.81 -7.81 6.77
N GLU A 40 -15.94 -7.46 7.40
CA GLU A 40 -16.61 -8.30 8.42
C GLU A 40 -17.02 -9.68 7.89
N ASP A 41 -17.32 -9.80 6.60
CA ASP A 41 -17.79 -11.03 5.95
C ASP A 41 -16.68 -11.84 5.26
N TRP A 42 -15.42 -11.40 5.35
CA TRP A 42 -14.27 -12.10 4.77
C TRP A 42 -13.89 -13.33 5.60
N PRO A 43 -13.90 -14.55 5.03
CA PRO A 43 -13.31 -15.72 5.69
C PRO A 43 -11.84 -15.49 6.10
N ALA A 44 -11.09 -14.72 5.31
CA ALA A 44 -9.69 -14.38 5.57
C ALA A 44 -9.47 -13.75 6.96
N MET A 45 -10.42 -12.95 7.46
CA MET A 45 -10.28 -12.26 8.76
C MET A 45 -10.25 -13.21 9.97
N THR A 46 -10.66 -14.45 9.79
CA THR A 46 -10.64 -15.47 10.86
C THR A 46 -9.74 -16.65 10.53
N ARG A 47 -9.64 -17.03 9.25
CA ARG A 47 -8.90 -18.21 8.80
C ARG A 47 -7.41 -17.96 8.67
N TRP A 48 -7.02 -16.79 8.16
CA TRP A 48 -5.62 -16.55 7.85
C TRP A 48 -4.87 -16.30 9.16
N THR A 49 -3.95 -17.20 9.49
CA THR A 49 -2.90 -16.99 10.50
C THR A 49 -1.53 -17.29 9.89
N PRO A 50 -0.40 -16.75 10.44
CA PRO A 50 0.93 -17.08 9.92
C PRO A 50 1.18 -18.59 9.91
N GLN A 51 0.72 -19.28 10.96
CA GLN A 51 0.74 -20.73 11.06
C GLN A 51 -0.05 -21.39 9.93
N TRP A 52 -1.29 -20.98 9.70
CA TRP A 52 -2.13 -21.56 8.63
C TRP A 52 -1.51 -21.35 7.24
N MET A 53 -0.90 -20.19 7.00
CA MET A 53 -0.17 -19.95 5.74
C MET A 53 1.07 -20.84 5.60
N ALA A 54 1.84 -21.03 6.67
CA ALA A 54 3.00 -21.90 6.67
C ALA A 54 2.61 -23.37 6.42
N GLU A 55 1.54 -23.84 7.05
CA GLU A 55 1.03 -25.21 6.89
C GLU A 55 0.55 -25.48 5.46
N ARG A 56 -0.11 -24.50 4.83
CA ARG A 56 -0.76 -24.71 3.53
C ARG A 56 0.08 -24.32 2.32
N PHE A 57 0.93 -23.29 2.45
CA PHE A 57 1.70 -22.72 1.36
C PHE A 57 3.19 -22.58 1.67
N GLY A 58 3.67 -23.10 2.82
CA GLY A 58 5.05 -22.88 3.27
C GLY A 58 6.12 -23.35 2.27
N ASP A 59 5.86 -24.43 1.53
CA ASP A 59 6.76 -24.95 0.49
C ASP A 59 6.59 -24.28 -0.88
N GLU A 60 5.55 -23.48 -1.06
CA GLU A 60 5.35 -22.74 -2.30
C GLU A 60 6.36 -21.60 -2.37
N THR A 61 7.07 -21.52 -3.50
CA THR A 61 7.97 -20.41 -3.79
C THR A 61 7.18 -19.11 -3.90
N VAL A 62 7.67 -18.00 -3.39
CA VAL A 62 7.12 -16.65 -3.55
C VAL A 62 8.22 -15.68 -3.94
N GLU A 63 7.86 -14.68 -4.75
CA GLU A 63 8.77 -13.57 -5.08
C GLU A 63 8.71 -12.54 -3.93
N VAL A 64 9.87 -12.20 -3.39
CA VAL A 64 10.05 -11.16 -2.37
C VAL A 64 11.12 -10.17 -2.81
N MET A 65 11.12 -8.99 -2.22
CA MET A 65 12.32 -8.15 -2.18
C MET A 65 13.14 -8.55 -0.95
N ALA A 66 14.35 -9.08 -1.16
CA ALA A 66 15.26 -9.51 -0.09
C ALA A 66 16.59 -8.75 -0.14
N GLY A 67 17.27 -8.61 1.00
CA GLY A 67 18.50 -7.80 1.11
C GLY A 67 18.22 -6.30 1.13
N ARG A 68 16.99 -5.88 1.46
CA ARG A 68 16.53 -4.47 1.37
C ARG A 68 17.35 -3.55 2.27
N GLU A 69 17.80 -4.01 3.43
CA GLU A 69 18.57 -3.19 4.38
C GLU A 69 20.00 -2.89 3.89
N SER A 70 20.48 -3.61 2.88
CA SER A 70 21.77 -3.31 2.22
C SER A 70 21.69 -2.10 1.27
N GLN A 71 20.51 -1.52 1.06
CA GLN A 71 20.28 -0.42 0.13
C GLN A 71 19.65 0.78 0.87
N ALA A 72 20.13 2.00 0.58
CA ALA A 72 19.57 3.20 1.18
C ALA A 72 18.11 3.48 0.75
N MET A 73 17.74 3.07 -0.47
CA MET A 73 16.38 3.24 -0.99
C MET A 73 15.93 1.97 -1.74
N PRO A 74 15.58 0.89 -1.01
CA PRO A 74 15.37 -0.43 -1.60
C PRO A 74 14.25 -0.47 -2.63
N ASP A 75 13.19 0.35 -2.45
CA ASP A 75 12.04 0.38 -3.36
C ASP A 75 12.39 0.84 -4.79
N PHE A 76 13.48 1.59 -4.96
CA PHE A 76 14.02 1.97 -6.29
C PHE A 76 14.78 0.85 -6.97
N HIS A 77 15.21 -0.15 -6.21
CA HIS A 77 16.03 -1.25 -6.66
C HIS A 77 15.26 -2.57 -6.64
N ALA A 78 13.93 -2.49 -6.71
CA ALA A 78 13.04 -3.65 -6.63
C ALA A 78 13.47 -4.80 -7.54
N ASP A 79 13.72 -4.53 -8.81
CA ASP A 79 14.15 -5.55 -9.78
C ASP A 79 15.46 -6.26 -9.38
N ARG A 80 16.41 -5.54 -8.77
CA ARG A 80 17.69 -6.10 -8.31
C ARG A 80 17.52 -6.94 -7.05
N LEU A 81 16.56 -6.57 -6.19
CA LEU A 81 16.31 -7.19 -4.90
C LEU A 81 15.30 -8.34 -4.98
N ARG A 82 14.66 -8.59 -6.14
CA ARG A 82 13.76 -9.71 -6.37
C ARG A 82 14.45 -11.05 -6.12
N ARG A 83 13.89 -11.86 -5.23
CA ARG A 83 14.33 -13.22 -4.93
C ARG A 83 13.13 -14.13 -4.83
N ASP A 84 13.28 -15.33 -5.36
CA ASP A 84 12.34 -16.42 -5.16
C ASP A 84 12.77 -17.24 -3.94
N VAL A 85 11.89 -17.32 -2.95
CA VAL A 85 12.12 -18.06 -1.70
C VAL A 85 10.90 -18.89 -1.35
N PRO A 86 11.03 -20.02 -0.63
CA PRO A 86 9.88 -20.69 -0.04
C PRO A 86 9.14 -19.73 0.91
N LEU A 87 7.79 -19.72 0.90
CA LEU A 87 7.02 -18.83 1.78
C LEU A 87 7.38 -19.01 3.26
N ARG A 88 7.71 -20.24 3.67
CA ARG A 88 8.17 -20.53 5.05
C ARG A 88 9.38 -19.70 5.47
N GLU A 89 10.26 -19.32 4.53
CA GLU A 89 11.44 -18.50 4.84
C GLU A 89 11.05 -17.06 5.20
N LEU A 90 10.08 -16.48 4.47
CA LEU A 90 9.51 -15.18 4.80
C LEU A 90 8.77 -15.22 6.14
N LEU A 91 7.95 -16.25 6.35
CA LEU A 91 7.16 -16.40 7.59
C LEU A 91 8.05 -16.60 8.82
N ALA A 92 9.21 -17.27 8.69
CA ALA A 92 10.18 -17.42 9.78
C ALA A 92 10.73 -16.08 10.28
N ARG A 93 10.64 -14.99 9.49
CA ARG A 93 11.05 -13.65 9.92
C ARG A 93 10.08 -13.03 10.94
N PHE A 94 8.90 -13.61 11.16
CA PHE A 94 7.85 -13.01 11.98
C PHE A 94 8.11 -13.17 13.47
N GLU A 95 8.93 -14.14 13.86
CA GLU A 95 9.32 -14.40 15.25
C GLU A 95 10.59 -13.62 15.67
N GLY A 96 11.23 -12.93 14.73
CA GLY A 96 12.47 -12.18 14.95
C GLY A 96 12.27 -10.73 15.39
N ALA A 97 13.40 -10.03 15.57
CA ALA A 97 13.39 -8.57 15.73
C ALA A 97 12.82 -7.89 14.46
N PRO A 98 12.19 -6.70 14.59
CA PRO A 98 11.71 -5.96 13.43
C PRO A 98 12.81 -5.74 12.39
N THR A 99 12.48 -5.96 11.12
CA THR A 99 13.39 -5.86 9.99
C THR A 99 12.65 -5.43 8.73
N ASN A 100 13.33 -4.71 7.85
CA ASN A 100 12.86 -4.40 6.50
C ASN A 100 13.52 -5.29 5.45
N ASP A 101 14.33 -6.28 5.83
CA ASP A 101 15.25 -6.95 4.90
C ASP A 101 14.53 -7.81 3.84
N MET A 102 13.40 -8.42 4.21
CA MET A 102 12.60 -9.26 3.33
C MET A 102 11.13 -8.84 3.35
N TYR A 103 10.57 -8.55 2.17
CA TYR A 103 9.19 -8.08 2.03
C TYR A 103 8.54 -8.56 0.72
N LEU A 104 7.37 -9.18 0.83
CA LEU A 104 6.51 -9.48 -0.30
C LEU A 104 5.68 -8.24 -0.62
N VAL A 105 6.01 -7.57 -1.72
CA VAL A 105 5.39 -6.31 -2.20
C VAL A 105 4.43 -6.57 -3.35
N ALA A 106 3.51 -5.63 -3.63
CA ALA A 106 2.64 -5.70 -4.80
C ALA A 106 3.43 -5.81 -6.13
N ARG A 107 2.71 -6.19 -7.19
CA ARG A 107 3.23 -6.71 -8.47
C ARG A 107 3.74 -8.14 -8.43
N ASN A 108 3.40 -8.87 -7.39
CA ASN A 108 3.43 -10.32 -7.44
C ASN A 108 2.16 -10.80 -8.18
N SER A 109 2.33 -11.63 -9.22
CA SER A 109 1.21 -12.36 -9.83
C SER A 109 0.76 -13.53 -8.95
N LEU A 110 0.89 -13.40 -7.61
CA LEU A 110 0.79 -14.50 -6.66
C LEU A 110 -0.58 -15.14 -6.74
N LEU A 111 -1.65 -14.34 -6.64
CA LEU A 111 -3.04 -14.81 -6.68
C LEU A 111 -3.48 -15.36 -8.06
N LEU A 112 -2.68 -15.15 -9.11
CA LEU A 112 -2.92 -15.76 -10.42
C LEU A 112 -2.37 -17.19 -10.51
N ARG A 113 -1.37 -17.50 -9.69
CA ARG A 113 -0.76 -18.84 -9.62
C ARG A 113 -1.74 -19.83 -9.02
N GLU A 114 -1.78 -21.03 -9.60
CA GLU A 114 -2.71 -22.09 -9.22
C GLU A 114 -2.66 -22.40 -7.72
N ALA A 115 -1.45 -22.49 -7.14
CA ALA A 115 -1.26 -22.76 -5.73
C ALA A 115 -1.94 -21.75 -4.79
N PHE A 116 -1.97 -20.46 -5.15
CA PHE A 116 -2.49 -19.39 -4.29
C PHE A 116 -3.90 -18.93 -4.67
N ARG A 117 -4.44 -19.39 -5.80
CA ARG A 117 -5.80 -19.06 -6.24
C ARG A 117 -6.88 -19.34 -5.19
N PRO A 118 -6.80 -20.41 -4.36
CA PRO A 118 -7.77 -20.64 -3.28
C PRO A 118 -7.87 -19.49 -2.27
N LEU A 119 -6.84 -18.63 -2.12
CA LEU A 119 -6.93 -17.45 -1.26
C LEU A 119 -8.01 -16.47 -1.73
N LEU A 120 -8.32 -16.41 -3.04
CA LEU A 120 -9.38 -15.55 -3.56
C LEU A 120 -10.77 -15.96 -3.03
N GLU A 121 -10.96 -17.24 -2.66
CA GLU A 121 -12.22 -17.74 -2.10
C GLU A 121 -12.47 -17.21 -0.68
N ASP A 122 -11.43 -16.75 0.01
CA ASP A 122 -11.48 -16.16 1.35
C ASP A 122 -11.64 -14.64 1.33
N LEU A 123 -11.68 -14.03 0.14
CA LEU A 123 -11.87 -12.59 -0.06
C LEU A 123 -13.26 -12.30 -0.62
N ARG A 124 -13.80 -11.13 -0.30
CA ARG A 124 -15.02 -10.58 -0.90
C ARG A 124 -14.70 -9.21 -1.47
N ALA A 125 -15.10 -8.93 -2.70
CA ALA A 125 -15.06 -7.57 -3.21
C ALA A 125 -16.03 -6.72 -2.36
N PRO A 126 -15.60 -5.61 -1.72
CA PRO A 126 -16.52 -4.79 -0.96
C PRO A 126 -17.66 -4.27 -1.86
N GLU A 127 -18.89 -4.68 -1.54
CA GLU A 127 -20.06 -4.49 -2.40
C GLU A 127 -20.32 -3.01 -2.68
N GLY A 128 -20.49 -2.66 -3.96
CA GLY A 128 -20.71 -1.28 -4.39
C GLY A 128 -19.44 -0.44 -4.50
N TYR A 129 -18.28 -0.91 -3.99
CA TYR A 129 -16.98 -0.21 -4.07
C TYR A 129 -16.11 -0.76 -5.20
N ILE A 130 -15.95 -2.08 -5.22
CA ILE A 130 -14.99 -2.82 -6.05
C ILE A 130 -15.77 -3.73 -6.97
N GLN A 131 -15.31 -3.84 -8.22
CA GLN A 131 -15.84 -4.79 -9.20
C GLN A 131 -15.86 -6.21 -8.61
N PRO A 132 -16.98 -6.95 -8.73
CA PRO A 132 -17.16 -8.24 -8.06
C PRO A 132 -16.23 -9.33 -8.61
N ASP A 133 -15.83 -9.23 -9.87
CA ASP A 133 -14.84 -10.11 -10.46
C ASP A 133 -13.43 -9.71 -9.97
N LEU A 134 -12.93 -10.49 -9.02
CA LEU A 134 -11.58 -10.40 -8.48
C LEU A 134 -10.56 -11.22 -9.29
N VAL A 135 -11.03 -12.03 -10.26
CA VAL A 135 -10.16 -12.91 -11.05
C VAL A 135 -9.58 -12.11 -12.21
N GLY A 136 -8.26 -11.96 -12.21
CA GLY A 136 -7.56 -11.32 -13.32
C GLY A 136 -6.33 -10.54 -12.88
N PRO A 137 -5.48 -10.16 -13.85
CA PRO A 137 -4.30 -9.37 -13.58
C PRO A 137 -4.69 -8.01 -12.98
N ASP A 138 -3.86 -7.54 -12.05
CA ASP A 138 -3.95 -6.20 -11.46
C ASP A 138 -5.30 -5.86 -10.79
N ARG A 139 -6.01 -6.87 -10.29
CA ARG A 139 -7.26 -6.68 -9.53
C ARG A 139 -7.04 -6.68 -8.03
N VAL A 140 -6.26 -7.65 -7.55
CA VAL A 140 -5.98 -7.90 -6.14
C VAL A 140 -4.49 -8.12 -5.95
N HIS A 141 -3.89 -7.45 -4.96
CA HIS A 141 -2.50 -7.67 -4.59
C HIS A 141 -2.38 -7.99 -3.10
N LEU A 142 -1.43 -8.88 -2.78
CA LEU A 142 -1.04 -9.19 -1.41
C LEU A 142 0.26 -8.49 -1.04
N TRP A 143 0.31 -8.03 0.20
CA TRP A 143 1.48 -7.49 0.87
C TRP A 143 1.72 -8.30 2.13
N LEU A 144 2.92 -8.86 2.30
CA LEU A 144 3.23 -9.72 3.44
C LEU A 144 4.66 -9.50 3.91
N GLY A 145 4.85 -9.22 5.19
CA GLY A 145 6.18 -9.03 5.74
C GLY A 145 6.22 -8.94 7.26
N PRO A 146 7.42 -9.07 7.85
CA PRO A 146 7.61 -8.91 9.28
C PRO A 146 7.36 -7.46 9.72
N ALA A 147 7.31 -7.26 11.05
CA ALA A 147 7.37 -5.94 11.64
C ALA A 147 8.63 -5.20 11.14
N GLY A 148 8.53 -3.90 10.88
CA GLY A 148 9.66 -3.09 10.42
C GLY A 148 9.75 -2.90 8.90
N THR A 149 9.03 -3.70 8.10
CA THR A 149 8.93 -3.44 6.65
C THR A 149 8.42 -2.03 6.37
N LEU A 150 9.05 -1.35 5.40
CA LEU A 150 8.75 0.03 5.03
C LEU A 150 8.65 0.12 3.50
N SER A 151 7.50 0.56 3.00
CA SER A 151 7.38 1.17 1.67
C SER A 151 7.56 2.67 1.83
N ASN A 152 8.67 3.22 1.32
CA ASN A 152 8.97 4.64 1.49
C ASN A 152 7.99 5.53 0.72
N LEU A 153 8.03 6.84 0.97
CA LEU A 153 7.09 7.81 0.41
C LEU A 153 7.05 7.76 -1.12
N HIS A 154 5.89 7.44 -1.68
CA HIS A 154 5.62 7.33 -3.11
C HIS A 154 4.17 7.70 -3.43
N HIS A 155 3.83 7.86 -4.70
CA HIS A 155 2.45 8.00 -5.13
C HIS A 155 2.12 7.02 -6.25
N ASP A 156 0.87 6.57 -6.30
CA ASP A 156 0.40 5.69 -7.34
C ASP A 156 -0.32 6.45 -8.45
N HIS A 157 -0.37 5.83 -9.62
CA HIS A 157 -1.16 6.30 -10.75
C HIS A 157 -2.61 5.82 -10.70
N LEU A 158 -3.01 5.14 -9.62
CA LEU A 158 -4.31 4.52 -9.39
C LEU A 158 -4.82 4.91 -8.00
N ASN A 159 -6.14 4.92 -7.81
CA ASN A 159 -6.69 4.89 -6.45
C ASN A 159 -6.45 3.49 -5.85
N VAL A 160 -6.23 3.38 -4.55
CA VAL A 160 -6.02 2.10 -3.88
C VAL A 160 -7.03 1.96 -2.74
N LEU A 161 -7.72 0.82 -2.70
CA LEU A 161 -8.47 0.39 -1.52
C LEU A 161 -7.58 -0.60 -0.76
N PHE A 162 -6.96 -0.13 0.32
CA PHE A 162 -6.03 -0.88 1.15
C PHE A 162 -6.77 -1.52 2.32
N CYS A 163 -6.82 -2.84 2.38
CA CYS A 163 -7.54 -3.61 3.40
C CYS A 163 -6.53 -4.33 4.31
N GLN A 164 -6.55 -4.04 5.60
CA GLN A 164 -5.64 -4.63 6.57
C GLN A 164 -6.26 -5.91 7.17
N VAL A 165 -5.62 -7.06 6.95
CA VAL A 165 -6.16 -8.37 7.37
C VAL A 165 -5.63 -8.76 8.75
N TRP A 166 -4.31 -8.70 8.95
CA TRP A 166 -3.71 -8.90 10.26
C TRP A 166 -2.56 -7.93 10.52
N GLY A 167 -2.17 -7.77 11.79
CA GLY A 167 -1.13 -6.83 12.21
C GLY A 167 -1.50 -5.37 11.92
N ARG A 168 -0.65 -4.44 12.35
CA ARG A 168 -0.89 -3.00 12.21
C ARG A 168 0.15 -2.35 11.31
N LYS A 169 -0.25 -1.30 10.59
CA LYS A 169 0.67 -0.43 9.85
C LYS A 169 0.48 1.03 10.24
N GLN A 170 1.60 1.73 10.39
CA GLN A 170 1.64 3.18 10.41
C GLN A 170 1.65 3.67 8.97
N VAL A 171 0.73 4.55 8.62
CA VAL A 171 0.62 5.15 7.30
C VAL A 171 0.83 6.65 7.41
N TRP A 172 1.65 7.19 6.51
CA TRP A 172 1.78 8.62 6.26
C TRP A 172 1.17 8.94 4.91
N LEU A 173 0.46 10.06 4.82
CA LEU A 173 -0.28 10.49 3.63
C LEU A 173 -0.08 11.98 3.40
N ALA A 174 0.05 12.38 2.14
CA ALA A 174 0.04 13.79 1.77
C ALA A 174 -0.63 13.99 0.42
N PRO A 175 -1.32 15.12 0.24
CA PRO A 175 -2.14 15.33 -0.94
C PRO A 175 -1.31 15.50 -2.21
N SER A 176 -1.89 15.08 -3.33
CA SER A 176 -1.25 15.10 -4.67
C SER A 176 -0.76 16.50 -5.09
N TRP A 177 -1.45 17.58 -4.70
CA TRP A 177 -1.05 18.95 -5.03
C TRP A 177 0.18 19.44 -4.26
N GLU A 178 0.68 18.68 -3.29
CA GLU A 178 1.94 18.97 -2.58
C GLU A 178 3.15 18.29 -3.22
N THR A 179 2.98 17.60 -4.35
CA THR A 179 4.07 17.01 -5.16
C THR A 179 5.30 17.92 -5.33
N PRO A 180 5.17 19.25 -5.58
CA PRO A 180 6.34 20.13 -5.69
C PRO A 180 7.23 20.18 -4.44
N TRP A 181 6.74 19.75 -3.27
CA TRP A 181 7.48 19.73 -2.00
C TRP A 181 7.97 18.34 -1.61
N MET A 182 7.76 17.33 -2.45
CA MET A 182 8.01 15.92 -2.14
C MET A 182 9.40 15.43 -2.54
N ALA A 183 10.28 16.29 -3.04
CA ALA A 183 11.58 15.89 -3.62
C ALA A 183 11.43 14.69 -4.58
N ASN A 184 10.48 14.82 -5.52
CA ASN A 184 10.15 13.79 -6.49
C ASN A 184 11.19 13.75 -7.63
N GLU A 185 12.38 13.27 -7.30
CA GLU A 185 13.51 13.22 -8.23
C GLU A 185 13.49 11.98 -9.13
N ARG A 186 12.72 10.95 -8.77
CA ARG A 186 12.86 9.60 -9.36
C ARG A 186 11.50 8.90 -9.47
N GLY A 187 10.85 9.05 -10.63
CA GLY A 187 9.61 8.33 -10.96
C GLY A 187 8.50 8.62 -9.95
N PHE A 188 7.95 7.59 -9.33
CA PHE A 188 6.83 7.68 -8.38
C PHE A 188 7.23 7.92 -6.92
N TYR A 189 8.54 7.97 -6.62
CA TYR A 189 9.04 7.96 -5.25
C TYR A 189 9.70 9.28 -4.86
N SER A 190 9.69 9.56 -3.56
CA SER A 190 10.36 10.68 -2.94
C SER A 190 11.81 10.32 -2.62
N ALA A 191 12.71 11.29 -2.72
CA ALA A 191 14.07 11.18 -2.19
C ALA A 191 14.15 11.31 -0.66
N VAL A 192 13.04 11.71 0.00
CA VAL A 192 12.95 11.87 1.45
C VAL A 192 12.75 10.52 2.13
N ASP A 193 13.52 10.25 3.18
CA ASP A 193 13.21 9.20 4.15
C ASP A 193 12.11 9.71 5.09
N VAL A 194 10.93 9.09 5.02
CA VAL A 194 9.78 9.50 5.84
C VAL A 194 10.03 9.31 7.34
N LEU A 195 10.91 8.38 7.74
CA LEU A 195 11.23 8.11 9.14
C LEU A 195 12.24 9.11 9.72
N ALA A 196 13.08 9.69 8.86
CA ALA A 196 14.07 10.69 9.23
C ALA A 196 14.23 11.77 8.15
N PRO A 197 13.26 12.69 7.97
CA PRO A 197 13.32 13.68 6.90
C PRO A 197 14.49 14.66 7.07
N ASP A 198 15.40 14.67 6.10
CA ASP A 198 16.50 15.64 6.04
C ASP A 198 16.01 16.97 5.44
N THR A 199 15.46 17.83 6.30
CA THR A 199 15.00 19.18 5.92
C THR A 199 16.12 20.16 5.61
N SER A 200 17.39 19.81 5.88
CA SER A 200 18.52 20.62 5.43
C SER A 200 18.78 20.41 3.93
N ARG A 201 18.64 19.17 3.45
CA ARG A 201 18.74 18.81 2.04
C ARG A 201 17.44 19.08 1.26
N PHE A 202 16.28 18.85 1.89
CA PHE A 202 14.96 19.02 1.29
C PHE A 202 14.11 20.05 2.07
N PRO A 203 14.46 21.34 2.04
CA PRO A 203 13.83 22.36 2.88
C PRO A 203 12.33 22.55 2.60
N ASP A 204 11.88 22.34 1.36
CA ASP A 204 10.46 22.43 1.02
C ASP A 204 9.62 21.32 1.66
N PHE A 205 10.21 20.16 2.00
CA PHE A 205 9.49 19.07 2.64
C PHE A 205 8.93 19.48 4.02
N ALA A 206 9.57 20.42 4.71
CA ALA A 206 9.06 20.97 5.97
C ALA A 206 7.69 21.67 5.84
N ARG A 207 7.24 21.94 4.61
CA ARG A 207 5.95 22.56 4.28
C ARG A 207 4.83 21.53 4.08
N VAL A 208 5.18 20.27 3.85
CA VAL A 208 4.23 19.20 3.55
C VAL A 208 3.27 18.97 4.72
N ALA A 209 1.99 18.87 4.41
CA ALA A 209 0.92 18.46 5.30
C ALA A 209 0.91 16.92 5.38
N LEU A 210 1.83 16.35 6.17
CA LEU A 210 1.94 14.91 6.32
C LEU A 210 0.91 14.40 7.34
N HIS A 211 -0.20 13.86 6.83
CA HIS A 211 -1.21 13.16 7.60
C HIS A 211 -0.66 11.83 8.10
N THR A 212 -1.11 11.40 9.28
CA THR A 212 -0.65 10.16 9.91
C THR A 212 -1.86 9.35 10.38
N VAL A 213 -1.90 8.05 10.09
CA VAL A 213 -2.96 7.14 10.54
C VAL A 213 -2.43 5.74 10.78
N GLU A 214 -2.86 5.10 11.87
CA GLU A 214 -2.65 3.68 12.11
C GLU A 214 -3.84 2.89 11.55
N VAL A 215 -3.54 1.82 10.81
CA VAL A 215 -4.54 0.86 10.32
C VAL A 215 -4.26 -0.51 10.95
N GLY A 216 -5.31 -1.13 11.48
CA GLY A 216 -5.28 -2.45 12.11
C GLY A 216 -6.23 -3.44 11.44
N PRO A 217 -6.29 -4.69 11.94
CA PRO A 217 -7.15 -5.73 11.37
C PRO A 217 -8.61 -5.27 11.22
N GLY A 218 -9.16 -5.35 10.02
CA GLY A 218 -10.53 -4.95 9.70
C GLY A 218 -10.66 -3.54 9.11
N ASP A 219 -9.62 -2.71 9.24
CA ASP A 219 -9.60 -1.37 8.65
C ASP A 219 -9.40 -1.43 7.13
N THR A 220 -10.13 -0.56 6.43
CA THR A 220 -9.94 -0.32 5.00
C THR A 220 -9.57 1.14 4.75
N LEU A 221 -8.36 1.43 4.29
CA LEU A 221 -7.91 2.77 3.92
C LEU A 221 -8.09 3.00 2.42
N PHE A 222 -8.84 4.05 2.07
CA PHE A 222 -8.85 4.58 0.72
C PHE A 222 -7.69 5.56 0.52
N ILE A 223 -6.79 5.24 -0.40
CA ILE A 223 -5.69 6.09 -0.84
C ILE A 223 -6.06 6.64 -2.23
N PRO A 224 -6.39 7.93 -2.34
CA PRO A 224 -6.79 8.49 -3.62
C PRO A 224 -5.60 8.54 -4.59
N VAL A 225 -5.90 8.45 -5.88
CA VAL A 225 -4.90 8.55 -6.95
C VAL A 225 -4.04 9.81 -6.80
N GLY A 226 -2.72 9.65 -6.99
CA GLY A 226 -1.73 10.70 -6.85
C GLY A 226 -1.40 11.12 -5.41
N TRP A 227 -2.08 10.58 -4.39
CA TRP A 227 -1.68 10.85 -3.01
C TRP A 227 -0.34 10.21 -2.71
N TRP A 228 0.54 11.01 -2.10
CA TRP A 228 1.78 10.54 -1.55
C TRP A 228 1.51 9.73 -0.30
N HIS A 229 2.13 8.56 -0.19
CA HIS A 229 1.95 7.67 0.94
C HIS A 229 3.20 6.85 1.25
N ALA A 230 3.40 6.58 2.53
CA ALA A 230 4.41 5.65 3.03
C ALA A 230 3.75 4.74 4.06
N LEU A 231 4.17 3.48 4.13
CA LEU A 231 3.60 2.50 5.05
C LEU A 231 4.71 1.73 5.76
N ARG A 232 4.66 1.73 7.09
CA ARG A 232 5.55 0.94 7.95
C ARG A 232 4.75 -0.10 8.72
N ALA A 233 5.15 -1.36 8.63
CA ALA A 233 4.60 -2.42 9.46
C ALA A 233 5.04 -2.25 10.91
N LEU A 234 4.08 -2.17 11.83
CA LEU A 234 4.31 -2.12 13.27
C LEU A 234 4.39 -3.53 13.87
N ASP A 235 3.64 -4.47 13.28
CA ASP A 235 3.67 -5.90 13.60
C ASP A 235 3.96 -6.69 12.31
N ALA A 236 4.17 -8.00 12.41
CA ALA A 236 4.07 -8.88 11.24
C ALA A 236 2.69 -8.70 10.59
N SER A 237 2.67 -8.35 9.31
CA SER A 237 1.50 -7.75 8.69
C SER A 237 1.16 -8.39 7.35
N LEU A 238 -0.14 -8.49 7.08
CA LEU A 238 -0.69 -8.88 5.78
C LEU A 238 -1.80 -7.92 5.42
N SER A 239 -1.70 -7.41 4.19
CA SER A 239 -2.66 -6.47 3.63
C SER A 239 -3.08 -6.94 2.24
N VAL A 240 -4.33 -6.68 1.88
CA VAL A 240 -4.90 -6.89 0.55
C VAL A 240 -5.20 -5.52 -0.04
N THR A 241 -4.85 -5.29 -1.31
CA THR A 241 -5.22 -4.04 -2.00
C THR A 241 -6.04 -4.32 -3.25
N PHE A 242 -7.07 -3.51 -3.47
CA PHE A 242 -7.86 -3.48 -4.71
C PHE A 242 -7.68 -2.16 -5.45
N VAL A 243 -7.72 -2.23 -6.79
CA VAL A 243 -7.67 -1.04 -7.68
C VAL A 243 -8.83 -1.00 -8.69
N SER A 244 -9.68 -2.02 -8.74
CA SER A 244 -10.79 -2.14 -9.70
C SER A 244 -12.11 -1.58 -9.14
N PHE A 245 -12.26 -0.25 -9.06
CA PHE A 245 -13.46 0.41 -8.54
C PHE A 245 -14.68 0.30 -9.47
N GLU A 246 -15.89 0.25 -8.90
CA GLU A 246 -17.13 -0.04 -9.64
C GLU A 246 -17.60 1.12 -10.55
N GLN A 247 -17.54 2.37 -10.07
CA GLN A 247 -18.10 3.54 -10.80
C GLN A 247 -17.28 4.00 -12.02
N THR A 248 -16.19 3.33 -12.36
CA THR A 248 -15.35 3.64 -13.52
C THR A 248 -15.36 2.45 -14.49
N PRO A 249 -16.20 2.46 -15.54
CA PRO A 249 -16.20 1.42 -16.56
C PRO A 249 -14.83 1.36 -17.24
N GLY A 250 -14.11 0.24 -17.09
CA GLY A 250 -12.80 0.04 -17.73
C GLY A 250 -11.56 0.29 -16.86
N LEU A 251 -11.69 0.17 -15.52
CA LEU A 251 -10.66 0.39 -14.48
C LEU A 251 -10.53 1.84 -14.02
N ASN A 252 -9.93 1.95 -12.82
CA ASN A 252 -9.65 3.12 -11.99
C ASN A 252 -9.38 4.45 -12.72
N THR A 253 -9.71 5.58 -12.08
CA THR A 253 -9.24 6.90 -12.54
C THR A 253 -7.71 6.94 -12.46
N CYS A 254 -7.04 7.19 -13.60
CA CYS A 254 -5.59 7.14 -13.69
C CYS A 254 -4.90 8.51 -13.70
N TRP A 255 -3.76 8.61 -13.02
CA TRP A 255 -2.86 9.77 -13.10
C TRP A 255 -1.97 9.64 -14.34
N ARG A 256 -2.31 10.34 -15.42
CA ARG A 256 -1.68 10.13 -16.74
C ARG A 256 -0.30 10.74 -16.90
N GLU A 257 0.07 11.70 -16.06
CA GLU A 257 1.39 12.35 -16.09
C GLU A 257 2.06 12.08 -14.74
N GLY A 258 2.74 10.94 -14.60
CA GLY A 258 3.50 10.56 -13.40
C GLY A 258 4.71 11.46 -13.11
N TRP A 259 4.67 12.71 -13.58
CA TRP A 259 5.79 13.61 -13.66
C TRP A 259 5.33 15.07 -13.67
N LEU A 260 5.60 15.81 -12.59
CA LEU A 260 5.41 17.27 -12.47
C LEU A 260 6.77 17.90 -12.07
N GLY A 261 7.68 18.11 -13.03
CA GLY A 261 9.03 18.67 -12.82
C GLY A 261 9.76 18.99 -14.13
N ALA A 262 11.11 19.05 -14.16
CA ALA A 262 11.95 19.01 -15.39
C ALA A 262 12.52 17.62 -15.72
N THR A 263 12.13 16.99 -16.85
CA THR A 263 12.35 15.56 -17.15
C THR A 263 13.78 15.14 -16.82
N PRO A 264 14.04 14.07 -16.04
CA PRO A 264 15.40 13.64 -15.79
C PRO A 264 16.01 13.35 -17.15
N GLN A 265 17.09 14.04 -17.49
CA GLN A 265 17.83 13.74 -18.71
C GLN A 265 18.19 12.25 -18.65
N GLU A 266 17.96 11.53 -19.76
CA GLU A 266 18.18 10.10 -19.92
C GLU A 266 19.68 9.73 -19.83
N GLU A 267 20.36 10.14 -18.78
CA GLU A 267 21.68 9.64 -18.43
C GLU A 267 21.50 8.46 -17.48
N HIS A 268 22.01 7.30 -17.91
CA HIS A 268 21.93 5.96 -17.30
C HIS A 268 20.81 5.06 -17.85
N ARG A 269 20.91 4.75 -19.15
CA ARG A 269 20.61 3.39 -19.66
C ARG A 269 21.69 2.41 -19.22
#